data_AF-A0A1Y5IAT7-F1
#
_entry.id   AF-A0A1Y5IAT7-F1
#
_cell.length_a   1.000
_cell.length_b   1.000
_cell.length_c   1.000
_cell.angle_alpha   90.00
_cell.angle_beta   90.00
_cell.angle_gamma   90.00
#
_symmetry.space_group_name_H-M   'P 1'
#
loop_
_entity.id
_entity.type
_entity.pdbx_description
1 polymer ?
#
loop_
_entity_poly.entity_id
_entity_poly.type
_entity_poly.pdbx_seq_one_letter_code
_entity_poly.pdbx_strand_id
1 'polypeptide(L)'
;MLRHGEAMMSNANEKDADRALTRDGRARARETARAASERGWIPDVTLCSASRRSRETLEVMGEADAAFGAVGRTMYLGSLYHFASLDGQYRTHLAECVAREIGILAACPPEEAACARVPDARTIMAVGHNKGMEEAATELCGEEVRLLPATAALLEREVDADATWADVLSEGKGKWTLVAVATPDGLVANATSF
;
A
#
# COMPACT_ATOMS: atom_id res chain seq x y z
N MET A 1 4.13 0.06 2.02
CA MET A 1 3.50 1.07 1.13
C MET A 1 4.03 0.90 -0.29
N LEU A 2 3.19 0.53 -1.26
CA LEU A 2 3.56 0.20 -2.65
C LEU A 2 2.96 1.20 -3.66
N ARG A 3 3.80 1.78 -4.53
CA ARG A 3 3.32 2.48 -5.73
C ARG A 3 3.06 1.47 -6.84
N HIS A 4 1.96 1.62 -7.56
CA HIS A 4 1.66 0.79 -8.73
C HIS A 4 2.80 0.83 -9.79
N GLY A 5 2.85 -0.21 -10.63
CA GLY A 5 3.78 -0.29 -11.75
C GLY A 5 3.52 0.74 -12.86
N GLU A 6 4.46 0.87 -13.77
CA GLU A 6 4.32 1.78 -14.91
C GLU A 6 3.09 1.40 -15.77
N ALA A 7 2.29 2.40 -16.15
CA ALA A 7 1.04 2.22 -16.86
C ALA A 7 1.06 2.91 -18.23
N MET A 8 0.42 2.28 -19.22
CA MET A 8 0.30 2.82 -20.59
C MET A 8 -0.30 4.22 -20.56
N MET A 9 0.01 5.07 -21.54
CA MET A 9 -0.67 6.35 -21.70
C MET A 9 -2.15 6.12 -22.03
N SER A 10 -3.04 6.93 -21.46
CA SER A 10 -4.46 6.89 -21.81
C SER A 10 -4.66 7.32 -23.25
N ASN A 11 -5.45 6.57 -24.02
CA ASN A 11 -5.97 7.04 -25.30
C ASN A 11 -7.10 8.06 -25.07
N ALA A 12 -7.42 8.88 -26.09
CA ALA A 12 -8.40 9.97 -25.97
C ALA A 12 -9.81 9.55 -25.49
N ASN A 13 -10.15 8.26 -25.54
CA ASN A 13 -11.44 7.71 -25.13
C ASN A 13 -11.38 6.84 -23.85
N GLU A 14 -10.20 6.71 -23.21
CA GLU A 14 -10.03 5.89 -22.00
C GLU A 14 -9.94 6.77 -20.75
N LYS A 15 -10.64 6.36 -19.69
CA LYS A 15 -10.48 6.99 -18.38
C LYS A 15 -9.10 6.64 -17.82
N ASP A 16 -8.45 7.58 -17.14
CA ASP A 16 -7.13 7.32 -16.54
C ASP A 16 -7.13 6.09 -15.61
N ALA A 17 -8.21 5.88 -14.85
CA ALA A 17 -8.35 4.72 -13.96
C ALA A 17 -8.30 3.36 -14.67
N ASP A 18 -8.60 3.32 -15.98
CA ASP A 18 -8.66 2.11 -16.81
C ASP A 18 -7.34 1.82 -17.55
N ARG A 19 -6.31 2.64 -17.33
CA ARG A 19 -4.97 2.42 -17.90
C ARG A 19 -4.37 1.12 -17.39
N ALA A 20 -3.99 0.25 -18.33
CA ALA A 20 -3.32 -1.01 -18.06
C ALA A 20 -1.82 -0.80 -17.73
N LEU A 21 -1.19 -1.79 -17.09
CA LEU A 21 0.26 -1.79 -16.94
C LEU A 21 0.98 -1.96 -18.27
N THR A 22 2.16 -1.34 -18.40
CA THR A 22 3.09 -1.67 -19.49
C THR A 22 3.72 -3.05 -19.26
N ARG A 23 4.30 -3.64 -20.31
CA ARG A 23 5.07 -4.90 -20.18
C ARG A 23 6.18 -4.76 -19.14
N ASP A 24 6.88 -3.64 -19.16
CA ASP A 24 7.98 -3.36 -18.24
C ASP A 24 7.45 -3.10 -16.82
N GLY A 25 6.32 -2.39 -16.68
CA GLY A 25 5.64 -2.20 -15.39
C GLY A 25 5.26 -3.53 -14.74
N ARG A 26 4.77 -4.50 -15.53
CA ARG A 26 4.52 -5.87 -15.06
C ARG A 26 5.81 -6.58 -14.66
N ALA A 27 6.85 -6.56 -15.50
CA ALA A 27 8.12 -7.21 -15.20
C ALA A 27 8.74 -6.67 -13.89
N ARG A 28 8.75 -5.35 -13.72
CA ARG A 28 9.24 -4.67 -12.52
C ARG A 28 8.43 -5.05 -11.28
N ALA A 29 7.10 -5.12 -11.37
CA ALA A 29 6.26 -5.57 -10.26
C ALA A 29 6.61 -7.00 -9.80
N ARG A 30 6.92 -7.91 -10.74
CA ARG A 30 7.36 -9.28 -10.38
C ARG A 30 8.67 -9.28 -9.59
N GLU A 31 9.67 -8.52 -10.03
CA GLU A 31 10.96 -8.49 -9.35
C GLU A 31 10.85 -7.81 -7.97
N THR A 32 10.03 -6.76 -7.84
CA THR A 32 9.75 -6.15 -6.53
C THR A 32 9.06 -7.12 -5.57
N ALA A 33 8.14 -7.97 -6.05
CA ALA A 33 7.54 -9.02 -5.22
C ALA A 33 8.59 -9.98 -4.68
N ARG A 34 9.51 -10.45 -5.53
CA ARG A 34 10.60 -11.34 -5.10
C ARG A 34 11.52 -10.66 -4.08
N ALA A 35 11.96 -9.44 -4.36
CA ALA A 35 12.84 -8.70 -3.45
C ALA A 35 12.21 -8.49 -2.06
N ALA A 36 10.89 -8.25 -2.01
CA ALA A 36 10.16 -8.07 -0.76
C ALA A 36 9.91 -9.41 -0.02
N SER A 37 9.49 -10.46 -0.73
CA SER A 37 9.20 -11.78 -0.15
C SER A 37 10.45 -12.50 0.36
N GLU A 38 11.59 -12.38 -0.31
CA GLU A 38 12.89 -12.89 0.15
C GLU A 38 13.29 -12.36 1.54
N ARG A 39 12.68 -11.25 1.94
CA ARG A 39 12.91 -10.57 3.21
C ARG A 39 11.75 -10.72 4.19
N GLY A 40 10.79 -11.58 3.86
CA GLY A 40 9.65 -11.91 4.71
C GLY A 40 8.59 -10.83 4.76
N TRP A 41 8.51 -9.93 3.78
CA TRP A 41 7.47 -8.89 3.75
C TRP A 41 6.14 -9.50 3.29
N ILE A 42 5.42 -10.09 4.23
CA ILE A 42 4.16 -10.79 3.98
C ILE A 42 3.02 -9.97 4.58
N PRO A 43 2.15 -9.34 3.78
CA PRO A 43 1.03 -8.59 4.29
C PRO A 43 -0.12 -9.49 4.73
N ASP A 44 -0.64 -9.25 5.94
CA ASP A 44 -1.88 -9.88 6.41
C ASP A 44 -3.10 -9.31 5.66
N VAL A 45 -3.06 -8.01 5.41
CA VAL A 45 -4.12 -7.27 4.72
C VAL A 45 -3.52 -6.35 3.66
N THR A 46 -4.18 -6.32 2.50
CA THR A 46 -3.85 -5.43 1.39
C THR A 46 -5.00 -4.47 1.11
N LEU A 47 -4.75 -3.17 1.24
CA LEU A 47 -5.62 -2.10 0.76
C LEU A 47 -5.11 -1.64 -0.60
N CYS A 48 -5.82 -1.97 -1.67
CA CYS A 48 -5.42 -1.65 -3.03
C CYS A 48 -6.36 -0.60 -3.65
N SER A 49 -5.80 0.39 -4.33
CA SER A 49 -6.59 1.27 -5.19
C SER A 49 -7.39 0.46 -6.21
N ALA A 50 -8.65 0.83 -6.43
CA ALA A 50 -9.50 0.16 -7.40
C ALA A 50 -9.12 0.43 -8.87
N SER A 51 -8.11 1.26 -9.14
CA SER A 51 -7.62 1.50 -10.50
C SER A 51 -7.06 0.21 -11.12
N ARG A 52 -7.20 0.07 -12.45
CA ARG A 52 -6.76 -1.12 -13.17
C ARG A 52 -5.27 -1.40 -12.97
N ARG A 53 -4.40 -0.40 -13.13
CA ARG A 53 -2.95 -0.53 -12.94
C ARG A 53 -2.56 -0.99 -11.53
N SER A 54 -3.26 -0.54 -10.50
CA SER A 54 -3.00 -0.98 -9.12
C SER A 54 -3.39 -2.44 -8.92
N ARG A 55 -4.54 -2.85 -9.45
CA ARG A 55 -5.00 -4.25 -9.45
C ARG A 55 -4.02 -5.15 -10.20
N GLU A 56 -3.69 -4.80 -11.43
CA GLU A 56 -2.74 -5.58 -12.25
C GLU A 56 -1.35 -5.64 -11.59
N THR A 57 -0.93 -4.60 -10.86
CA THR A 57 0.34 -4.65 -10.10
C THR A 57 0.27 -5.74 -9.05
N LEU A 58 -0.79 -5.75 -8.24
CA LEU A 58 -0.98 -6.73 -7.18
C LEU A 58 -1.15 -8.16 -7.72
N GLU A 59 -1.91 -8.33 -8.80
CA GLU A 59 -2.09 -9.62 -9.49
C GLU A 59 -0.74 -10.17 -9.96
N VAL A 60 0.06 -9.33 -10.62
CA VAL A 60 1.38 -9.73 -11.13
C VAL A 60 2.37 -10.04 -10.00
N MET A 61 2.30 -9.32 -8.87
CA MET A 61 3.08 -9.67 -7.68
C MET A 61 2.66 -11.04 -7.13
N GLY A 62 1.35 -11.33 -7.09
CA GLY A 62 0.85 -12.62 -6.61
C GLY A 62 1.09 -13.81 -7.53
N GLU A 63 1.18 -13.57 -8.84
CA GLU A 63 1.68 -14.57 -9.80
C GLU A 63 3.15 -14.92 -9.53
N ALA A 64 3.94 -13.93 -9.10
CA ALA A 64 5.38 -14.09 -8.87
C ALA A 64 5.67 -14.72 -7.50
N ASP A 65 4.91 -14.37 -6.47
CA ASP A 65 5.06 -14.88 -5.12
C ASP A 65 3.71 -14.88 -4.37
N ALA A 66 3.35 -16.03 -3.79
CA ALA A 66 2.08 -16.23 -3.09
C ALA A 66 1.90 -15.32 -1.85
N ALA A 67 2.98 -14.77 -1.29
CA ALA A 67 2.94 -13.80 -0.21
C ALA A 67 2.08 -12.57 -0.57
N PHE A 68 2.04 -12.19 -1.84
CA PHE A 68 1.21 -11.09 -2.33
C PHE A 68 -0.08 -11.65 -2.92
N GLY A 69 -1.23 -11.29 -2.36
CA GLY A 69 -2.52 -11.81 -2.83
C GLY A 69 -3.04 -12.97 -1.99
N ALA A 70 -3.06 -14.20 -2.51
CA ALA A 70 -3.87 -15.33 -2.01
C ALA A 70 -3.68 -15.69 -0.53
N VAL A 71 -2.56 -15.31 0.08
CA VAL A 71 -2.26 -15.55 1.50
C VAL A 71 -2.95 -14.54 2.43
N GLY A 72 -3.32 -13.35 1.94
CA GLY A 72 -3.87 -12.26 2.74
C GLY A 72 -5.21 -11.70 2.22
N ARG A 73 -5.92 -10.95 3.07
CA ARG A 73 -7.18 -10.33 2.67
C ARG A 73 -6.92 -9.09 1.82
N THR A 74 -7.47 -9.05 0.60
CA THR A 74 -7.34 -7.89 -0.30
C THR A 74 -8.65 -7.11 -0.41
N MET A 75 -8.58 -5.79 -0.29
CA MET A 75 -9.71 -4.87 -0.43
C MET A 75 -9.41 -3.82 -1.50
N TYR A 76 -10.37 -3.58 -2.38
CA TYR A 76 -10.24 -2.61 -3.46
C TYR A 76 -11.02 -1.34 -3.16
N LEU A 77 -10.31 -0.23 -2.93
CA LEU A 77 -10.90 1.03 -2.50
C LEU A 77 -10.73 2.10 -3.58
N GLY A 78 -11.85 2.56 -4.15
CA GLY A 78 -11.84 3.63 -5.16
C GLY A 78 -11.39 4.99 -4.59
N SER A 79 -11.61 5.22 -3.31
CA SER A 79 -11.21 6.44 -2.62
C SER A 79 -9.68 6.61 -2.56
N LEU A 80 -8.91 5.53 -2.48
CA LEU A 80 -7.44 5.61 -2.52
C LEU A 80 -6.91 6.21 -3.84
N TYR A 81 -7.62 6.03 -4.95
CA TYR A 81 -7.28 6.71 -6.20
C TYR A 81 -7.51 8.21 -6.11
N HIS A 82 -8.69 8.62 -5.62
CA HIS A 82 -9.07 10.03 -5.53
C HIS A 82 -8.19 10.83 -4.57
N PHE A 83 -8.01 10.33 -3.35
CA PHE A 83 -7.25 11.02 -2.31
C PHE A 83 -5.75 11.07 -2.59
N ALA A 84 -5.21 10.17 -3.42
CA ALA A 84 -3.80 10.19 -3.77
C ALA A 84 -3.40 11.40 -4.64
N SER A 85 -4.38 12.08 -5.24
CA SER A 85 -4.19 13.33 -5.99
C SER A 85 -4.42 14.59 -5.15
N LEU A 86 -4.86 14.47 -3.90
CA LEU A 86 -5.11 15.59 -3.00
C LEU A 86 -3.92 15.80 -2.06
N ASP A 87 -3.34 17.00 -2.08
CA ASP A 87 -2.15 17.32 -1.29
C ASP A 87 -2.40 17.14 0.21
N GLY A 88 -1.57 16.31 0.87
CA GLY A 88 -1.55 16.14 2.32
C GLY A 88 -2.77 15.44 2.94
N GLN A 89 -3.71 14.93 2.14
CA GLN A 89 -4.93 14.27 2.65
C GLN A 89 -4.83 12.74 2.64
N TYR A 90 -3.91 12.18 1.86
CA TYR A 90 -3.85 10.74 1.63
C TYR A 90 -3.58 9.94 2.91
N ARG A 91 -2.69 10.43 3.79
CA ARG A 91 -2.34 9.76 5.04
C ARG A 91 -3.56 9.60 5.95
N THR A 92 -4.28 10.69 6.20
CA THR A 92 -5.48 10.69 7.06
C THR A 92 -6.54 9.76 6.48
N HIS A 93 -6.80 9.85 5.18
CA HIS A 93 -7.77 8.98 4.52
C HIS A 93 -7.37 7.50 4.55
N LEU A 94 -6.07 7.19 4.42
CA LEU A 94 -5.55 5.83 4.56
C LEU A 94 -5.78 5.32 6.00
N ALA A 95 -5.52 6.14 7.02
CA ALA A 95 -5.75 5.79 8.41
C ALA A 95 -7.24 5.50 8.68
N GLU A 96 -8.15 6.31 8.14
CA GLU A 96 -9.60 6.09 8.24
C GLU A 96 -10.03 4.78 7.56
N CYS A 97 -9.46 4.48 6.38
CA CYS A 97 -9.73 3.21 5.70
C CYS A 97 -9.23 2.02 6.53
N VAL A 98 -8.01 2.09 7.07
CA VAL A 98 -7.48 1.04 7.94
C VAL A 98 -8.35 0.88 9.19
N ALA A 99 -8.73 1.97 9.85
CA ALA A 99 -9.59 1.93 11.03
C ALA A 99 -10.98 1.32 10.74
N ARG A 100 -11.53 1.59 9.55
CA ARG A 100 -12.83 1.05 9.13
C ARG A 100 -12.78 -0.43 8.81
N GLU A 101 -11.76 -0.84 8.06
CA GLU A 101 -11.70 -2.20 7.52
C GLU A 101 -11.01 -3.21 8.47
N ILE A 102 -10.11 -2.73 9.34
CA ILE A 102 -9.26 -3.56 10.21
C ILE A 102 -9.55 -3.26 11.68
N GLY A 103 -9.79 -1.99 12.04
CA GLY A 103 -10.05 -1.56 13.40
C GLY A 103 -11.47 -1.85 13.90
N ILE A 104 -11.67 -1.84 15.22
CA ILE A 104 -12.98 -1.94 15.89
C ILE A 104 -13.75 -0.62 15.74
N LEU A 105 -14.25 -0.25 14.56
CA LEU A 105 -15.31 0.77 14.52
C LEU A 105 -16.57 0.18 15.16
N ALA A 106 -16.85 0.61 16.39
CA ALA A 106 -18.02 0.25 17.20
C ALA A 106 -19.38 0.60 16.56
N ALA A 107 -19.39 1.28 15.42
CA ALA A 107 -20.59 1.80 14.76
C ALA A 107 -21.11 0.92 13.59
N CYS A 108 -20.49 -0.22 13.29
CA CYS A 108 -20.96 -1.10 12.22
C CYS A 108 -21.87 -2.21 12.79
N PRO A 109 -23.11 -2.38 12.30
CA PRO A 109 -24.03 -3.42 12.79
C PRO A 109 -23.39 -4.82 12.72
N PRO A 110 -23.60 -5.67 13.74
CA PRO A 110 -22.95 -6.98 13.85
C PRO A 110 -23.24 -7.92 12.67
N GLU A 111 -24.33 -7.69 11.95
CA GLU A 111 -24.78 -8.49 10.82
C GLU A 111 -23.95 -8.25 9.54
N GLU A 112 -23.34 -7.07 9.39
CA GLU A 112 -22.38 -6.75 8.31
C GLU A 112 -20.91 -6.89 8.76
N ALA A 113 -20.65 -6.85 10.07
CA ALA A 113 -19.31 -6.92 10.65
C ALA A 113 -18.67 -8.32 10.59
N ALA A 114 -19.47 -9.38 10.52
CA ALA A 114 -19.02 -10.77 10.66
C ALA A 114 -18.14 -11.27 9.48
N CYS A 115 -18.16 -10.60 8.34
CA CYS A 115 -17.36 -10.97 7.16
C CYS A 115 -16.19 -10.01 6.90
N ALA A 116 -16.03 -8.93 7.71
CA ALA A 116 -15.27 -7.73 7.32
C ALA A 116 -13.89 -7.55 7.98
N ARG A 117 -13.67 -8.09 9.19
CA ARG A 117 -12.54 -7.69 10.04
C ARG A 117 -11.41 -8.72 10.06
N VAL A 118 -10.16 -8.25 10.10
CA VAL A 118 -8.97 -9.05 10.41
C VAL A 118 -8.35 -8.48 11.68
N PRO A 119 -8.89 -8.83 12.86
CA PRO A 119 -8.57 -8.15 14.12
C PRO A 119 -7.11 -8.26 14.55
N ASP A 120 -6.35 -9.22 14.00
CA ASP A 120 -4.95 -9.50 14.36
C ASP A 120 -3.95 -9.14 13.26
N ALA A 121 -4.34 -8.34 12.26
CA ALA A 121 -3.42 -7.93 11.20
C ALA A 121 -2.24 -7.13 11.80
N ARG A 122 -1.01 -7.61 11.61
CA ARG A 122 0.22 -6.95 12.03
C ARG A 122 0.92 -6.23 10.89
N THR A 123 0.66 -6.64 9.65
CA THR A 123 1.27 -6.03 8.46
C THR A 123 0.21 -5.66 7.44
N ILE A 124 0.16 -4.37 7.11
CA ILE A 124 -0.75 -3.82 6.11
C ILE A 124 0.05 -3.36 4.89
N MET A 125 -0.33 -3.85 3.71
CA MET A 125 0.14 -3.31 2.45
C MET A 125 -0.88 -2.35 1.85
N ALA A 126 -0.51 -1.09 1.70
CA ALA A 126 -1.27 -0.13 0.89
C ALA A 126 -0.68 -0.06 -0.52
N VAL A 127 -1.51 -0.29 -1.56
CA VAL A 127 -1.14 -0.16 -2.98
C VAL A 127 -1.85 1.05 -3.58
N GLY A 128 -1.08 2.05 -3.99
CA GLY A 128 -1.62 3.36 -4.36
C GLY A 128 -0.82 4.10 -5.42
N HIS A 129 -1.01 5.42 -5.42
CA HIS A 129 -0.48 6.33 -6.43
C HIS A 129 0.38 7.42 -5.78
N ASN A 130 1.35 7.92 -6.54
CA ASN A 130 1.98 9.19 -6.21
C ASN A 130 1.06 10.34 -6.68
N LYS A 131 1.08 11.50 -6.02
CA LYS A 131 2.02 11.89 -4.94
C LYS A 131 1.63 11.38 -3.54
N GLY A 132 0.36 11.05 -3.30
CA GLY A 132 -0.15 10.73 -1.96
C GLY A 132 0.59 9.60 -1.22
N MET A 133 1.06 8.57 -1.91
CA MET A 133 1.84 7.48 -1.28
C MET A 133 3.20 7.96 -0.72
N GLU A 134 3.93 8.77 -1.48
CA GLU A 134 5.22 9.33 -1.04
C GLU A 134 5.03 10.33 0.10
N GLU A 135 4.02 11.19 0.01
CA GLU A 135 3.68 12.12 1.08
C GLU A 135 3.34 11.38 2.36
N ALA A 136 2.44 10.41 2.31
CA ALA A 136 2.05 9.66 3.49
C ALA A 136 3.22 8.87 4.07
N ALA A 137 4.05 8.23 3.24
CA ALA A 137 5.24 7.54 3.73
C ALA A 137 6.23 8.51 4.41
N THR A 138 6.51 9.64 3.76
CA THR A 138 7.39 10.71 4.26
C THR A 138 6.87 11.28 5.59
N GLU A 139 5.56 11.50 5.70
CA GLU A 139 4.97 12.00 6.94
C GLU A 139 5.02 10.98 8.08
N LEU A 140 4.82 9.69 7.78
CA LEU A 140 4.85 8.63 8.79
C LEU A 140 6.24 8.44 9.37
N CYS A 141 7.28 8.41 8.53
CA CYS A 141 8.67 8.20 8.98
C CYS A 141 9.46 9.47 9.29
N GLY A 142 9.01 10.64 8.82
CA GLY A 142 9.68 11.92 9.09
C GLY A 142 10.90 12.20 8.20
N GLU A 143 11.15 11.36 7.20
CA GLU A 143 12.26 11.45 6.24
C GLU A 143 11.73 11.32 4.80
N GLU A 144 12.42 11.89 3.81
CA GLU A 144 11.95 11.90 2.41
C GLU A 144 11.90 10.48 1.84
N VAL A 145 10.71 10.02 1.44
CA VAL A 145 10.50 8.73 0.79
C VAL A 145 10.15 8.93 -0.67
N ARG A 146 10.96 8.34 -1.56
CA ARG A 146 10.65 8.24 -2.99
C ARG A 146 10.19 6.84 -3.37
N LEU A 147 9.16 6.78 -4.19
CA LEU A 147 8.57 5.57 -4.71
C LEU A 147 8.51 5.65 -6.24
N LEU A 148 9.45 4.99 -6.90
CA LEU A 148 9.41 4.78 -8.35
C LEU A 148 8.27 3.80 -8.71
N PRO A 149 7.86 3.72 -9.99
CA PRO A 149 6.86 2.74 -10.39
C PRO A 149 7.27 1.32 -9.98
N ALA A 150 6.33 0.59 -9.38
CA ALA A 150 6.54 -0.74 -8.81
C ALA A 150 7.62 -0.79 -7.71
N THR A 151 7.67 0.16 -6.78
CA THR A 151 8.50 0.08 -5.57
C THR A 151 7.67 0.12 -4.29
N ALA A 152 8.09 -0.62 -3.26
CA ALA A 152 7.42 -0.66 -1.96
C ALA A 152 8.34 -0.22 -0.81
N ALA A 153 7.94 0.74 0.00
CA ALA A 153 8.60 1.07 1.25
C ALA A 153 8.03 0.23 2.41
N LEU A 154 8.90 -0.36 3.22
CA LEU A 154 8.54 -0.95 4.51
C LEU A 154 8.74 0.09 5.61
N LEU A 155 7.66 0.39 6.32
CA LEU A 155 7.66 1.22 7.50
C LEU A 155 7.32 0.35 8.70
N GLU A 156 8.12 0.42 9.75
CA GLU A 156 7.88 -0.32 11.00
C GLU A 156 7.70 0.65 12.17
N ARG A 157 6.95 0.20 13.17
CA ARG A 157 6.73 0.95 14.40
C ARG A 157 6.48 -0.01 15.55
N GLU A 158 7.14 0.23 16.66
CA GLU A 158 6.82 -0.43 17.92
C GLU A 158 5.58 0.22 18.54
N VAL A 159 4.68 -0.63 19.03
CA VAL A 159 3.37 -0.22 19.56
C VAL A 159 3.10 -0.96 20.87
N ASP A 160 2.32 -0.35 21.75
CA ASP A 160 1.84 -1.00 22.95
C ASP A 160 0.86 -2.14 22.60
N ALA A 161 0.73 -3.13 23.48
CA ALA A 161 -0.03 -4.36 23.21
C ALA A 161 -1.53 -4.14 23.00
N ASP A 162 -2.08 -3.02 23.49
CA ASP A 162 -3.47 -2.62 23.39
C ASP A 162 -3.74 -1.55 22.31
N ALA A 163 -2.70 -1.09 21.62
CA ALA A 163 -2.84 -0.06 20.59
C ALA A 163 -3.58 -0.59 19.36
N THR A 164 -4.56 0.17 18.87
CA THR A 164 -5.26 -0.16 17.62
C THR A 164 -4.58 0.51 16.43
N TRP A 165 -4.76 -0.03 15.21
CA TRP A 165 -4.28 0.63 14.00
C TRP A 165 -4.77 2.08 13.83
N ALA A 166 -5.95 2.40 14.34
CA ALA A 166 -6.50 3.76 14.30
C ALA A 166 -5.65 4.70 15.17
N ASP A 167 -5.25 4.27 16.36
CA ASP A 167 -4.36 5.02 17.24
C ASP A 167 -2.99 5.18 16.58
N VAL A 168 -2.41 4.07 16.13
CA VAL A 168 -1.04 4.02 15.61
C VAL A 168 -0.86 4.88 14.34
N LEU A 169 -1.86 4.96 13.47
CA LEU A 169 -1.80 5.78 12.24
C LEU A 169 -2.20 7.24 12.46
N SER A 170 -3.01 7.55 13.48
CA SER A 170 -3.43 8.92 13.80
C SER A 170 -2.39 9.72 14.61
N GLU A 171 -1.49 9.04 15.31
CA GLU A 171 -0.39 9.65 16.04
C GLU A 171 0.58 10.48 15.17
N GLY A 172 1.36 11.36 15.79
CA GLY A 172 2.16 12.40 15.10
C GLY A 172 3.13 11.93 14.00
N LYS A 173 3.62 12.88 13.20
CA LYS A 173 4.61 12.63 12.14
C LYS A 173 5.91 12.04 12.71
N GLY A 174 6.60 11.21 11.92
CA GLY A 174 7.93 10.68 12.28
C GLY A 174 7.93 9.64 13.41
N LYS A 175 6.84 8.89 13.56
CA LYS A 175 6.71 7.81 14.55
C LYS A 175 7.02 6.42 14.00
N TRP A 176 7.17 6.33 12.69
CA TRP A 176 7.54 5.11 11.99
C TRP A 176 9.02 5.18 11.59
N THR A 177 9.65 4.04 11.45
CA THR A 177 11.00 3.90 10.92
C THR A 177 10.91 3.36 9.51
N LEU A 178 11.56 4.03 8.55
CA LEU A 178 11.76 3.46 7.22
C LEU A 178 12.84 2.37 7.32
N VAL A 179 12.46 1.12 7.09
CA VAL A 179 13.38 -0.02 7.21
C VAL A 179 14.15 -0.24 5.92
N ALA A 180 13.43 -0.24 4.79
CA ALA A 180 13.99 -0.36 3.45
C ALA A 180 12.92 -0.08 2.40
N VAL A 181 13.36 0.04 1.15
CA VAL A 181 12.51 0.05 -0.04
C VAL A 181 12.82 -1.19 -0.87
N ALA A 182 11.79 -1.91 -1.30
CA ALA A 182 11.88 -2.94 -2.31
C ALA A 182 11.74 -2.31 -3.69
N THR A 183 12.74 -2.57 -4.53
CA THR A 183 12.78 -2.14 -5.92
C THR A 183 12.94 -3.37 -6.83
N PRO A 184 12.72 -3.23 -8.14
CA PRO A 184 12.98 -4.31 -9.09
C PRO A 184 14.44 -4.78 -9.12
N ASP A 185 15.38 -3.91 -8.69
CA ASP A 185 16.80 -4.20 -8.67
C ASP A 185 17.28 -4.72 -7.30
N GLY A 186 16.36 -4.89 -6.35
CA GLY A 186 16.62 -5.42 -5.00
C GLY A 186 16.17 -4.49 -3.87
N LEU A 187 16.52 -4.87 -2.64
CA LEU A 187 16.28 -4.06 -1.46
C LEU A 187 17.33 -2.98 -1.29
N VAL A 188 16.85 -1.83 -0.80
CA VAL A 188 17.70 -0.66 -0.63
C VAL A 188 17.36 0.05 0.67
N ALA A 189 18.40 0.41 1.45
CA ALA A 189 18.25 0.86 2.83
C ALA A 189 17.78 2.32 2.96
N ASN A 190 18.08 3.19 1.98
CA ASN A 190 17.73 4.61 2.02
C ASN A 190 16.85 4.98 0.82
N ALA A 191 15.62 5.45 1.05
CA ALA A 191 14.66 5.81 -0.01
C ALA A 191 15.09 6.98 -0.93
N THR A 192 16.20 7.65 -0.63
CA THR A 192 16.76 8.76 -1.42
C THR A 192 17.86 8.33 -2.40
N SER A 193 18.27 7.06 -2.41
CA SER A 193 19.50 6.60 -3.09
C SER A 193 19.29 5.94 -4.46
N PHE A 194 18.15 6.13 -5.14
CA PHE A 194 17.85 5.58 -6.48
C PHE A 194 17.42 6.66 -7.47
#